data_AF-G0GZM5-F1
#
_entry.id   AF-G0GZM5-F1
#
_cell.length_a   1.000
_cell.length_b   1.000
_cell.length_c   1.000
_cell.angle_alpha   90.00
_cell.angle_beta   90.00
_cell.angle_gamma   90.00
#
_symmetry.space_group_name_H-M   'P 1'
#
loop_
_entity.id
_entity.type
_entity.pdbx_description
1 polymer ?
#
loop_
_entity_poly.entity_id
_entity_poly.type
_entity_poly.pdbx_seq_one_letter_code
_entity_poly.pdbx_strand_id
1 'polypeptide(L)' 'MKFHYIVQKDRVYESYGVANGKKELNRISELVKDENCTLKVLNRPDFLKIKRKIDMKTNRKRARTFKIERIDYMNA' A
#
# COMPACT_ATOMS: atom_id res chain seq x y z
N MET A 1 -18.74 -10.82 3.29
CA MET A 1 -17.49 -11.60 3.11
C MET A 1 -16.38 -10.61 2.82
N LYS A 2 -15.30 -10.60 3.61
CA LYS A 2 -14.21 -9.62 3.45
C LYS A 2 -13.15 -10.13 2.47
N PHE A 3 -12.67 -9.25 1.60
CA PHE A 3 -11.64 -9.53 0.61
C PHE A 3 -10.39 -8.72 0.92
N HIS A 4 -9.26 -9.39 1.09
CA HIS A 4 -7.97 -8.74 1.26
C HIS A 4 -7.36 -8.54 -0.12
N TYR A 5 -6.95 -7.31 -0.44
CA TYR A 5 -6.38 -7.01 -1.74
C TYR A 5 -5.10 -6.17 -1.61
N ILE A 6 -4.29 -6.26 -2.65
CA ILE A 6 -3.12 -5.41 -2.86
C ILE A 6 -3.27 -4.67 -4.19
N VAL A 7 -2.68 -3.48 -4.26
CA VAL A 7 -2.57 -2.69 -5.48
C VAL A 7 -1.12 -2.74 -5.93
N GLN A 8 -0.93 -3.15 -7.18
CA GLN A 8 0.36 -3.29 -7.82
C GLN A 8 0.43 -2.33 -9.01
N LYS A 9 1.50 -1.55 -9.09
CA LYS A 9 1.85 -0.79 -10.30
C LYS A 9 3.13 -1.40 -10.87
N ASP A 10 3.07 -1.84 -12.12
CA ASP A 10 4.14 -2.61 -12.77
C ASP A 10 4.55 -3.85 -11.95
N ARG A 11 5.68 -3.77 -11.23
CA ARG A 11 6.24 -4.85 -10.38
C ARG A 11 6.34 -4.45 -8.90
N VAL A 12 5.80 -3.29 -8.54
CA VAL A 12 5.91 -2.73 -7.19
C VAL A 12 4.55 -2.78 -6.51
N TYR A 13 4.54 -3.29 -5.27
CA TYR A 13 3.38 -3.21 -4.40
C TYR A 13 3.28 -1.79 -3.83
N GLU A 14 2.24 -1.07 -4.22
CA GLU A 14 2.04 0.34 -3.87
C GLU A 14 1.14 0.48 -2.64
N SER A 15 0.02 -0.26 -2.60
CA SER A 15 -0.97 -0.14 -1.54
C SER A 15 -1.63 -1.48 -1.21
N TYR A 16 -2.38 -1.50 -0.10
CA TYR A 16 -3.13 -2.66 0.37
C TYR A 16 -4.45 -2.20 1.00
N GLY A 17 -5.45 -3.08 0.99
CA GLY A 17 -6.74 -2.78 1.61
C GLY A 17 -7.61 -3.99 1.85
N VAL A 18 -8.78 -3.76 2.45
CA VAL A 18 -9.79 -4.77 2.70
C VAL A 18 -11.14 -4.25 2.21
N ALA A 19 -11.80 -5.01 1.34
CA ALA A 19 -13.16 -4.72 0.88
C ALA A 19 -14.16 -5.59 1.64
N ASN A 20 -15.32 -5.04 2.01
CA ASN A 20 -16.36 -5.72 2.79
C ASN A 20 -17.28 -6.61 1.93
N GLY A 21 -17.20 -6.48 0.60
CA GLY A 21 -17.99 -7.26 -0.34
C GLY A 21 -17.52 -7.13 -1.78
N LYS A 22 -18.11 -7.94 -2.67
CA LYS A 22 -17.74 -7.99 -4.10
C LYS A 22 -18.03 -6.68 -4.84
N LYS A 23 -19.12 -5.98 -4.50
CA LYS A 23 -19.46 -4.68 -5.09
C LYS A 23 -18.37 -3.63 -4.82
N GLU A 24 -17.92 -3.55 -3.57
CA GLU A 24 -16.84 -2.65 -3.17
C GLU A 24 -15.52 -3.01 -3.87
N LEU A 25 -15.20 -4.31 -3.92
CA LEU A 25 -14.02 -4.79 -4.61
C LEU A 25 -14.00 -4.44 -6.11
N ASN A 26 -15.14 -4.60 -6.79
CA ASN A 26 -15.28 -4.24 -8.20
C ASN A 26 -15.09 -2.73 -8.42
N ARG A 27 -15.70 -1.90 -7.57
CA ARG A 27 -15.53 -0.44 -7.63
C ARG A 27 -14.06 -0.03 -7.46
N ILE A 28 -13.35 -0.66 -6.52
CA ILE A 28 -11.91 -0.39 -6.33
C ILE A 28 -11.12 -0.87 -7.56
N SER A 29 -11.47 -2.04 -8.11
CA SER A 29 -10.84 -2.59 -9.32
C SER A 29 -10.96 -1.66 -10.53
N GLU A 30 -12.11 -1.01 -10.70
CA GLU A 30 -12.31 0.01 -11.74
C GLU A 30 -11.43 1.23 -11.50
N LEU A 31 -11.43 1.79 -10.27
CA LEU A 31 -10.61 2.94 -9.93
C LEU A 31 -9.12 2.72 -10.16
N VAL A 32 -8.59 1.55 -9.79
CA VAL A 32 -7.15 1.29 -9.97
C VAL A 32 -6.76 1.07 -11.44
N LYS A 33 -7.68 0.64 -12.30
CA LYS A 33 -7.39 0.46 -13.73
C LYS A 33 -7.12 1.80 -14.40
N ASP A 34 -7.88 2.83 -14.05
CA ASP A 34 -7.70 4.19 -14.58
C ASP A 34 -6.30 4.75 -14.22
N GLU A 35 -5.70 4.29 -13.12
CA GLU A 35 -4.35 4.68 -12.67
C GLU A 35 -3.22 3.78 -13.21
N ASN A 36 -3.50 2.90 -14.19
CA ASN A 36 -2.59 1.85 -14.67
C ASN A 36 -2.08 0.92 -13.55
N CYS A 37 -2.92 0.67 -12.54
CA CYS A 37 -2.63 -0.26 -11.46
C CYS A 37 -3.46 -1.54 -11.59
N THR A 38 -2.93 -2.64 -11.04
CA THR A 38 -3.62 -3.92 -10.95
C THR A 38 -4.00 -4.24 -9.51
N LEU A 39 -5.25 -4.64 -9.31
CA LEU A 39 -5.72 -5.16 -8.04
C LEU A 39 -5.59 -6.68 -8.00
N LYS A 40 -4.95 -7.21 -6.96
CA LYS A 40 -4.89 -8.66 -6.70
C LYS A 40 -5.52 -8.99 -5.37
N VAL A 41 -6.49 -9.90 -5.39
CA VAL A 41 -7.09 -10.49 -4.18
C VAL A 41 -6.20 -11.61 -3.69
N LEU A 42 -5.95 -11.65 -2.38
CA LEU A 42 -5.07 -12.63 -1.75
C LEU A 42 -5.75 -13.31 -0.57
N ASN A 43 -5.25 -14.49 -0.22
CA ASN A 43 -5.51 -15.07 1.08
C ASN A 43 -4.89 -14.20 2.19
N ARG A 44 -5.32 -14.41 3.43
CA ARG A 44 -4.87 -13.61 4.58
C ARG A 44 -3.36 -13.75 4.86
N PRO A 45 -2.74 -14.95 4.83
CA PRO A 45 -1.29 -15.08 5.05
C PRO A 45 -0.44 -14.27 4.06
N ASP A 46 -0.73 -14.34 2.77
CA ASP A 46 0.05 -13.67 1.73
C ASP A 46 -0.18 -12.16 1.74
N PHE A 47 -1.41 -11.73 2.00
CA PHE A 47 -1.73 -10.32 2.25
C PHE A 47 -0.87 -9.74 3.38
N LEU A 48 -0.76 -10.43 4.52
CA LEU A 48 0.00 -9.94 5.67
C LEU A 48 1.51 -9.83 5.36
N LYS A 49 2.07 -10.75 4.58
CA LYS A 49 3.47 -10.67 4.15
C LYS A 49 3.73 -9.41 3.31
N ILE A 50 2.85 -9.10 2.36
CA ILE A 50 3.00 -7.95 1.47
C ILE A 50 2.72 -6.63 2.21
N LYS A 51 1.68 -6.58 3.05
CA LYS A 51 1.38 -5.45 3.93
C LYS A 51 2.61 -5.02 4.73
N ARG A 52 3.30 -5.96 5.37
CA ARG A 52 4.52 -5.69 6.15
C ARG A 52 5.63 -5.07 5.30
N LYS A 53 5.81 -5.51 4.05
CA LYS A 53 6.80 -4.93 3.12
C LYS A 53 6.48 -3.47 2.78
N ILE A 54 5.21 -3.17 2.50
CA ILE A 54 4.74 -1.81 2.23
C ILE A 54 4.93 -0.92 3.46
N ASP A 55 4.48 -1.37 4.64
CA ASP A 55 4.64 -0.64 5.90
C ASP A 55 6.12 -0.34 6.21
N MET A 56 7.01 -1.30 5.98
CA MET A 56 8.46 -1.09 6.14
C MET A 56 9.02 -0.04 5.18
N LYS A 57 8.58 -0.01 3.91
CA LYS A 57 9.00 1.00 2.92
C LYS A 57 8.56 2.40 3.39
N THR A 58 7.33 2.52 3.85
CA THR A 58 6.76 3.78 4.38
C THR A 58 7.49 4.23 5.63
N ASN A 59 7.76 3.33 6.58
CA ASN A 59 8.50 3.64 7.80
C ASN A 59 9.94 4.08 7.51
N ARG A 60 10.64 3.42 6.56
CA ARG A 60 11.96 3.88 6.10
C ARG A 60 11.91 5.29 5.50
N LYS A 61 10.88 5.60 4.71
CA LYS A 61 10.70 6.95 4.13
C LYS A 61 10.48 7.99 5.24
N ARG A 62 9.57 7.72 6.17
CA ARG A 62 9.34 8.60 7.34
C ARG A 62 10.61 8.82 8.16
N ALA A 63 11.35 7.75 8.47
CA ALA A 63 12.60 7.85 9.22
C ALA A 63 13.67 8.70 8.51
N ARG A 64 13.73 8.68 7.17
CA ARG A 64 14.61 9.57 6.39
C ARG A 64 14.15 11.03 6.47
N THR A 65 12.85 11.30 6.29
CA THR A 65 12.30 12.67 6.40
C THR A 65 12.56 13.26 7.79
N PHE A 66 12.26 12.52 8.86
CA PHE A 66 12.51 12.99 10.23
C PHE A 66 14.00 13.24 10.53
N LYS A 67 14.92 12.49 9.92
CA LYS A 67 16.36 12.75 10.05
C LYS A 67 16.77 14.04 9.35
N ILE A 68 16.19 14.36 8.20
CA ILE A 68 16.50 15.59 7.45
C ILE A 68 15.96 16.80 8.22
N GLU A 69 14.69 16.78 8.61
CA GLU A 69 14.09 17.89 9.39
C GLU A 69 14.84 18.14 10.71
N ARG A 70 15.24 17.09 11.45
CA ARG A 70 16.03 17.28 12.69
C ARG A 70 17.41 17.87 12.45
N ILE A 71 18.04 17.64 11.29
CA ILE A 71 19.33 18.26 10.96
C ILE A 71 19.13 19.74 10.67
N ASP A 72 18.08 20.10 9.93
CA ASP A 72 17.78 21.49 9.60
C ASP A 72 17.49 22.34 10.86
N TYR A 73 16.82 21.80 11.87
CA TYR A 73 16.57 22.51 13.14
C TYR A 73 17.79 22.62 14.07
N MET A 74 18.80 21.75 13.93
CA MET A 74 20.00 21.78 14.79
C MET A 74 21.14 22.63 14.20
N ASN A 75 21.05 22.96 12.91
CA ASN A 75 22.02 23.77 12.18
C ASN A 75 21.47 25.16 11.77
N ALA A 76 20.29 25.55 12.28
CA ALA A 76 19.70 26.89 12.11
C ALA A 76 19.94 27.77 13.36
#